data_AF-A0A7S0QM57-F1
#
_entry.id   AF-A0A7S0QM57-F1
#
_cell.length_a   1.000
_cell.length_b   1.000
_cell.length_c   1.000
_cell.angle_alpha   90.00
_cell.angle_beta   90.00
_cell.angle_gamma   90.00
#
_symmetry.space_group_name_H-M   'P 1'
#
loop_
_entity.id
_entity.type
_entity.pdbx_description
1 polymer ?
#
loop_
_entity_poly.entity_id
_entity_poly.type
_entity_poly.pdbx_seq_one_letter_code
_entity_poly.pdbx_strand_id
1 'polypeptide(L)'
;TAVNLAFFALALRIMEADGGYVQWPASCTHAADWWELSDNWESTVIYVTVYSQFLFTAVAFTFGASFRRPVWHNVTLVGTFAALFLKVTVVLLSGPNAFTAIFHIASYQYNHEDTNSAVWRRYQDGECHSGPTDPSPAMGMDLRLGLWVLTLVNMAVMAALQKVAVEGPVADWIRRVFPSERPKFEL
;
A
#
# COMPACT_ATOMS: atom_id res chain seq x y z
N THR A 1 -12.27 5.43 -2.00
CA THR A 1 -11.15 6.40 -1.94
C THR A 1 -10.87 6.89 -0.53
N ALA A 2 -11.83 7.47 0.21
CA ALA A 2 -11.61 7.94 1.58
C ALA A 2 -11.14 6.84 2.57
N VAL A 3 -11.75 5.64 2.52
CA VAL A 3 -11.31 4.48 3.32
C VAL A 3 -9.84 4.14 3.06
N ASN A 4 -9.45 4.02 1.79
CA ASN A 4 -8.05 3.74 1.42
C ASN A 4 -7.08 4.81 1.93
N LEU A 5 -7.44 6.09 1.83
CA LEU A 5 -6.63 7.18 2.38
C LEU A 5 -6.50 7.08 3.90
N ALA A 6 -7.58 6.75 4.62
CA ALA A 6 -7.54 6.58 6.07
C ALA A 6 -6.62 5.42 6.49
N PHE A 7 -6.72 4.28 5.81
CA PHE A 7 -5.83 3.13 6.06
C PHE A 7 -4.38 3.41 5.67
N PHE A 8 -4.13 4.16 4.60
CA PHE A 8 -2.79 4.57 4.22
C PHE A 8 -2.18 5.50 5.27
N ALA A 9 -2.93 6.51 5.72
CA ALA A 9 -2.50 7.39 6.81
C ALA A 9 -2.25 6.61 8.11
N LEU A 10 -3.10 5.64 8.44
CA LEU A 10 -2.90 4.77 9.59
C LEU A 10 -1.63 3.92 9.47
N ALA A 11 -1.32 3.41 8.27
CA ALA A 11 -0.09 2.63 8.05
C ALA A 11 1.17 3.48 8.25
N LEU A 12 1.17 4.71 7.74
CA LEU A 12 2.25 5.68 7.97
C LEU A 12 2.39 5.98 9.47
N ARG A 13 1.27 6.19 10.19
CA ARG A 13 1.31 6.44 11.65
C ARG A 13 1.82 5.25 12.45
N ILE A 14 1.50 4.02 12.07
CA ILE A 14 2.01 2.81 12.73
C ILE A 14 3.52 2.70 12.53
N MET A 15 4.01 2.97 11.31
CA MET A 15 5.44 3.00 11.03
C MET A 15 6.16 4.13 11.79
N GLU A 16 5.62 5.35 11.78
CA GLU A 16 6.20 6.50 12.50
C GLU A 16 6.27 6.28 14.02
N ALA A 17 5.35 5.49 14.58
CA ALA A 17 5.32 5.17 16.00
C ALA A 17 6.30 4.05 16.41
N ASP A 18 6.92 3.37 15.44
CA ASP A 18 7.88 2.31 15.70
C ASP A 18 9.23 2.91 16.16
N GLY A 19 9.81 2.35 17.23
CA GLY A 19 11.05 2.87 17.81
C GLY A 19 12.28 2.71 16.93
N GLY A 20 12.24 1.85 15.90
CA GLY A 20 13.31 1.67 14.93
C GLY A 20 13.22 2.58 13.71
N TYR A 21 12.14 3.36 13.58
CA TYR A 21 11.92 4.22 12.42
C TYR A 21 12.84 5.44 12.44
N VAL A 22 13.51 5.66 11.31
CA VAL A 22 14.27 6.87 11.01
C VAL A 22 13.67 7.51 9.77
N GLN A 23 13.32 8.79 9.88
CA GLN A 23 12.70 9.54 8.81
C GLN A 23 13.64 9.64 7.60
N TRP A 24 13.09 9.40 6.40
CA TRP A 24 13.80 9.57 5.15
C TRP A 24 14.35 11.01 5.01
N PRO A 25 15.66 11.18 4.75
CA PRO A 25 16.30 12.49 4.66
C PRO A 25 15.98 13.15 3.32
N ALA A 26 14.79 13.72 3.20
CA ALA A 26 14.34 14.41 1.99
C ALA A 26 15.25 15.59 1.58
N SER A 27 16.00 16.18 2.52
CA SER A 27 17.00 17.22 2.25
C SER A 27 18.22 16.72 1.48
N CYS A 28 18.53 15.41 1.55
CA CYS A 28 19.63 14.78 0.80
C CYS A 28 19.25 14.39 -0.64
N THR A 29 17.97 14.51 -1.00
CA THR A 29 17.43 13.99 -2.26
C THR A 29 16.86 15.11 -3.12
N HIS A 30 17.02 14.97 -4.44
CA HIS A 30 16.28 15.80 -5.39
C HIS A 30 15.02 15.07 -5.85
N ALA A 31 13.87 15.75 -5.84
CA ALA A 31 12.60 15.14 -6.23
C ALA A 31 12.56 14.63 -7.69
N ALA A 32 13.41 15.18 -8.56
CA ALA A 32 13.54 14.71 -9.94
C ALA A 32 14.20 13.31 -10.02
N ASP A 33 15.03 12.98 -9.06
CA ASP A 33 15.78 11.72 -8.97
C ASP A 33 14.96 10.70 -8.18
N TRP A 34 13.78 10.36 -8.72
CA TRP A 34 12.79 9.54 -8.03
C TRP A 34 13.31 8.16 -7.59
N TRP A 35 14.33 7.63 -8.26
CA TRP A 35 14.99 6.38 -7.86
C TRP A 35 15.70 6.50 -6.51
N GLU A 36 16.12 7.71 -6.13
CA GLU A 36 16.74 7.97 -4.83
C GLU A 36 15.72 7.92 -3.69
N LEU A 37 14.43 8.18 -3.95
CA LEU A 37 13.36 8.19 -2.94
C LEU A 37 12.96 6.78 -2.43
N SER A 38 13.70 5.75 -2.85
CA SER A 38 13.53 4.36 -2.43
C SER A 38 14.42 4.03 -1.22
N ASP A 39 14.60 2.74 -0.90
CA ASP A 39 15.54 2.26 0.12
C ASP A 39 15.27 2.77 1.54
N ASN A 40 13.98 2.90 1.88
CA ASN A 40 13.54 3.37 3.18
C ASN A 40 12.24 2.69 3.62
N TRP A 41 11.83 2.99 4.86
CA TRP A 41 10.64 2.36 5.44
C TRP A 41 9.36 2.92 4.79
N GLU A 42 9.35 4.22 4.47
CA GLU A 42 8.23 4.92 3.85
C GLU A 42 7.89 4.32 2.49
N SER A 43 8.89 4.04 1.65
CA SER A 43 8.73 3.45 0.32
C SER A 43 8.15 2.04 0.42
N THR A 44 8.57 1.26 1.41
CA THR A 44 8.01 -0.07 1.70
C THR A 44 6.54 0.03 2.14
N VAL A 45 6.21 0.95 3.04
CA VAL A 45 4.82 1.17 3.50
C VAL A 45 3.94 1.62 2.33
N ILE A 46 4.39 2.60 1.54
CA ILE A 46 3.68 3.09 0.35
C ILE A 46 3.46 1.95 -0.64
N TYR A 47 4.51 1.19 -0.97
CA TYR A 47 4.41 0.05 -1.87
C TYR A 47 3.37 -0.94 -1.37
N VAL A 48 3.48 -1.47 -0.15
CA VAL A 48 2.56 -2.49 0.35
C VAL A 48 1.12 -2.00 0.39
N THR A 49 0.91 -0.79 0.92
CA THR A 49 -0.44 -0.27 1.16
C THR A 49 -1.11 0.16 -0.14
N VAL A 50 -0.50 1.09 -0.88
CA VAL A 50 -1.11 1.69 -2.08
C VAL A 50 -1.22 0.66 -3.20
N TYR A 51 -0.19 -0.17 -3.40
CA TYR A 51 -0.23 -1.21 -4.43
C TYR A 51 -1.31 -2.26 -4.12
N SER A 52 -1.43 -2.71 -2.86
CA SER A 52 -2.49 -3.67 -2.50
C SER A 52 -3.88 -3.07 -2.61
N GLN A 53 -4.06 -1.80 -2.24
CA GLN A 53 -5.31 -1.08 -2.45
C GLN A 53 -5.66 -0.99 -3.94
N PHE A 54 -4.69 -0.72 -4.81
CA PHE A 54 -4.89 -0.69 -6.25
C PHE A 54 -5.30 -2.06 -6.79
N LEU A 55 -4.57 -3.11 -6.42
CA LEU A 55 -4.90 -4.49 -6.81
C LEU A 55 -6.31 -4.88 -6.37
N PHE A 56 -6.66 -4.60 -5.11
CA PHE A 56 -7.94 -5.05 -4.57
C PHE A 56 -9.11 -4.23 -5.09
N THR A 57 -8.95 -2.92 -5.32
CA THR A 57 -10.02 -2.10 -5.89
C THR A 57 -10.43 -2.56 -7.29
N ALA A 58 -9.48 -3.06 -8.10
CA ALA A 58 -9.79 -3.69 -9.39
C ALA A 58 -10.74 -4.90 -9.25
N VAL A 59 -10.59 -5.69 -8.19
CA VAL A 59 -11.46 -6.85 -7.90
C VAL A 59 -12.77 -6.40 -7.22
N ALA A 60 -12.70 -5.54 -6.21
CA ALA A 60 -13.85 -5.10 -5.44
C ALA A 60 -14.90 -4.43 -6.35
N PHE A 61 -14.47 -3.51 -7.21
CA PHE A 61 -15.38 -2.82 -8.14
C PHE A 61 -15.89 -3.69 -9.29
N THR A 62 -15.47 -4.95 -9.37
CA THR A 62 -15.93 -5.93 -10.37
C THR A 62 -16.71 -7.10 -9.76
N PHE A 63 -17.07 -7.04 -8.47
CA PHE A 63 -17.84 -8.09 -7.77
C PHE A 63 -19.21 -8.46 -8.36
N GLY A 64 -19.67 -7.80 -9.43
CA GLY A 64 -20.92 -8.14 -10.10
C GLY A 64 -22.13 -7.41 -9.54
N ALA A 65 -23.05 -7.05 -10.43
CA ALA A 65 -24.31 -6.36 -10.12
C ALA A 65 -25.37 -6.78 -11.16
N SER A 66 -26.54 -6.14 -11.17
CA SER A 66 -27.68 -6.53 -12.03
C SER A 66 -27.36 -6.71 -13.52
N PHE A 67 -26.37 -5.98 -14.05
CA PHE A 67 -26.02 -5.99 -15.47
C PHE A 67 -24.75 -6.79 -15.82
N ARG A 68 -24.08 -7.44 -14.86
CA ARG A 68 -22.82 -8.15 -15.10
C ARG A 68 -22.60 -9.33 -14.14
N ARG A 69 -22.01 -10.41 -14.64
CA ARG A 69 -21.62 -11.57 -13.82
C ARG A 69 -20.54 -11.17 -12.79
N PRO A 70 -20.46 -11.85 -11.64
CA PRO A 70 -19.47 -11.55 -10.61
C PRO A 70 -18.06 -11.96 -11.06
N VAL A 71 -17.06 -11.23 -10.57
CA VAL A 71 -15.63 -11.37 -10.90
C VAL A 71 -15.10 -12.80 -10.83
N TRP A 72 -15.68 -13.64 -9.97
CA TRP A 72 -15.28 -15.03 -9.77
C TRP A 72 -15.34 -15.90 -11.04
N HIS A 73 -16.12 -15.49 -12.04
CA HIS A 73 -16.18 -16.17 -13.34
C HIS A 73 -15.02 -15.77 -14.28
N ASN A 74 -14.32 -14.67 -13.99
CA ASN A 74 -13.14 -14.25 -14.72
C ASN A 74 -11.90 -14.81 -14.02
N VAL A 75 -11.60 -16.09 -14.32
CA VAL A 75 -10.48 -16.82 -13.72
C VAL A 75 -9.13 -16.16 -14.01
N THR A 76 -8.98 -15.50 -15.16
CA THR A 76 -7.77 -14.77 -15.51
C THR A 76 -7.57 -13.60 -14.55
N LEU A 77 -8.58 -12.76 -14.34
CA LEU A 77 -8.46 -11.60 -13.46
C LEU A 77 -8.26 -12.02 -12.00
N VAL A 78 -9.00 -13.02 -11.52
CA VAL A 78 -8.83 -13.57 -10.16
C VAL A 78 -7.44 -14.18 -9.98
N GLY A 79 -6.96 -14.95 -10.95
CA GLY A 79 -5.63 -15.55 -10.93
C GLY A 79 -4.52 -14.51 -10.94
N THR A 80 -4.62 -13.48 -11.78
CA THR A 80 -3.67 -12.35 -11.80
C THR A 80 -3.67 -11.61 -10.47
N PHE A 81 -4.83 -11.29 -9.92
CA PHE A 81 -4.92 -10.67 -8.59
C PHE A 81 -4.26 -11.53 -7.52
N ALA A 82 -4.58 -12.83 -7.46
CA ALA A 82 -4.04 -13.75 -6.47
C ALA A 82 -2.50 -13.84 -6.57
N ALA A 83 -1.96 -13.95 -7.78
CA ALA A 83 -0.52 -14.00 -8.02
C ALA A 83 0.18 -12.69 -7.61
N LEU A 84 -0.39 -11.53 -7.96
CA LEU A 84 0.18 -10.22 -7.60
C LEU A 84 0.10 -9.95 -6.10
N PHE A 85 -0.99 -10.35 -5.44
CA PHE A 85 -1.14 -10.21 -4.00
C PHE A 85 -0.24 -11.19 -3.23
N LEU A 86 -0.07 -12.42 -3.73
CA LEU A 86 0.90 -13.37 -3.21
C LEU A 86 2.31 -12.82 -3.31
N LYS A 87 2.68 -12.21 -4.45
CA LYS A 87 3.97 -11.53 -4.61
C LYS A 87 4.19 -10.48 -3.53
N VAL A 88 3.22 -9.58 -3.29
CA VAL A 88 3.33 -8.56 -2.23
C VAL A 88 3.50 -9.20 -0.86
N THR A 89 2.73 -10.24 -0.57
CA THR A 89 2.81 -10.98 0.70
C THR A 89 4.19 -11.60 0.90
N VAL A 90 4.72 -12.29 -0.11
CA VAL A 90 6.06 -12.90 -0.07
C VAL A 90 7.14 -11.84 0.09
N VAL A 91 7.07 -10.77 -0.71
CA VAL A 91 8.05 -9.68 -0.71
C VAL A 91 8.08 -8.95 0.64
N LEU A 92 6.94 -8.72 1.28
CA LEU A 92 6.85 -8.06 2.58
C LEU A 92 7.25 -8.98 3.75
N LEU A 93 6.78 -10.23 3.77
CA LEU A 93 6.95 -11.12 4.92
C LEU A 93 8.22 -11.97 4.86
N SER A 94 8.95 -11.96 3.75
CA SER A 94 10.25 -12.64 3.68
C SER A 94 11.33 -11.85 4.42
N GLY A 95 12.32 -12.56 4.98
CA GLY A 95 13.56 -11.93 5.44
C GLY A 95 14.39 -11.37 4.26
N PRO A 96 15.50 -10.68 4.55
CA PRO A 96 16.38 -10.13 3.51
C PRO A 96 16.93 -11.24 2.61
N ASN A 97 16.59 -11.18 1.33
CA ASN A 97 17.10 -12.06 0.28
C ASN A 97 17.09 -11.36 -1.10
N ALA A 98 17.81 -11.90 -2.09
CA ALA A 98 17.97 -11.28 -3.41
C ALA A 98 16.63 -10.84 -4.05
N PHE A 99 15.55 -11.58 -3.83
CA PHE A 99 14.23 -11.20 -4.35
C PHE A 99 13.68 -9.95 -3.66
N THR A 100 13.72 -9.87 -2.33
CA THR A 100 13.31 -8.66 -1.58
C THR A 100 14.21 -7.44 -1.85
N ALA A 101 15.48 -7.66 -2.21
CA ALA A 101 16.42 -6.60 -2.60
C ALA A 101 16.02 -5.94 -3.93
N ILE A 102 15.57 -6.73 -4.92
CA ILE A 102 15.09 -6.21 -6.22
C ILE A 102 13.90 -5.27 -6.02
N PHE A 103 13.05 -5.54 -5.03
CA PHE A 103 11.90 -4.69 -4.69
C PHE A 103 12.21 -3.59 -3.69
N HIS A 104 13.49 -3.44 -3.29
CA HIS A 104 13.94 -2.41 -2.37
C HIS A 104 13.16 -2.38 -1.04
N ILE A 105 12.80 -3.57 -0.53
CA ILE A 105 11.98 -3.69 0.70
C ILE A 105 12.84 -3.52 1.93
N ALA A 106 12.33 -2.77 2.90
CA ALA A 106 12.98 -2.46 4.18
C ALA A 106 13.19 -3.67 5.10
N SER A 107 12.94 -4.91 4.64
CA SER A 107 13.50 -6.12 5.27
C SER A 107 15.03 -6.15 5.17
N TYR A 108 15.61 -5.42 4.21
CA TYR A 108 17.01 -5.04 4.19
C TYR A 108 17.26 -3.75 4.95
N GLN A 109 18.41 -3.70 5.63
CA GLN A 109 18.90 -2.50 6.29
C GLN A 109 19.64 -1.62 5.27
N TYR A 110 18.92 -0.73 4.57
CA TYR A 110 19.58 0.16 3.60
C TYR A 110 20.43 1.24 4.25
N ASN A 111 20.04 1.71 5.44
CA ASN A 111 20.82 2.64 6.26
C ASN A 111 21.72 1.86 7.24
N HIS A 112 22.57 0.97 6.73
CA HIS A 112 23.64 0.34 7.51
C HIS A 112 24.93 1.17 7.40
N GLU A 113 25.87 0.93 8.30
CA GLU A 113 27.23 1.48 8.20
C GLU A 113 27.87 1.08 6.87
N ASP A 114 28.61 1.97 6.21
CA ASP A 114 29.22 1.76 4.89
C ASP A 114 28.23 1.43 3.75
N THR A 115 27.01 1.94 3.83
CA THR A 115 25.98 1.71 2.81
C THR A 115 26.38 2.16 1.41
N ASN A 116 25.90 1.41 0.41
CA ASN A 116 26.03 1.73 -1.01
C ASN A 116 25.04 2.81 -1.48
N SER A 117 24.02 3.15 -0.68
CA SER A 117 23.08 4.22 -1.00
C SER A 117 23.76 5.57 -0.81
N ALA A 118 23.87 6.34 -1.91
CA ALA A 118 24.46 7.67 -1.87
C ALA A 118 23.72 8.60 -0.90
N VAL A 119 22.39 8.49 -0.83
CA VAL A 119 21.56 9.31 0.05
C VAL A 119 21.85 9.00 1.51
N TRP A 120 21.84 7.72 1.89
CA TRP A 120 22.10 7.33 3.27
C TRP A 120 23.53 7.63 3.70
N ARG A 121 24.50 7.56 2.78
CA ARG A 121 25.88 7.97 3.06
C ARG A 121 25.98 9.45 3.40
N ARG A 122 25.42 10.33 2.55
CA ARG A 122 25.37 11.78 2.80
C ARG A 122 24.63 12.13 4.10
N TYR A 123 23.58 11.37 4.42
CA TYR A 123 22.86 11.48 5.68
C TYR A 123 23.75 11.12 6.88
N GLN A 124 24.46 9.98 6.85
CA GLN A 124 25.38 9.58 7.92
C GLN A 124 26.55 10.55 8.09
N ASP A 125 27.08 11.10 7.00
CA ASP A 125 28.18 12.07 6.99
C ASP A 125 27.77 13.47 7.50
N GLY A 126 26.48 13.72 7.71
CA GLY A 126 25.97 15.01 8.14
C GLY A 126 26.00 16.09 7.06
N GLU A 127 26.01 15.72 5.78
CA GLU A 127 26.00 16.70 4.68
C GLU A 127 24.64 17.39 4.55
N CYS A 128 23.55 16.72 4.96
CA CYS A 128 22.18 17.20 4.77
C CYS A 128 21.45 17.60 6.07
N HIS A 129 22.13 17.48 7.22
CA HIS A 129 21.62 17.89 8.53
C HIS A 129 22.80 18.19 9.48
N SER A 130 22.54 18.76 10.66
CA SER A 130 23.59 19.31 11.52
C SER A 130 24.28 18.24 12.39
N GLY A 131 25.17 17.45 11.79
CA GLY A 131 26.06 16.50 12.49
C GLY A 131 25.96 15.06 11.95
N PRO A 132 26.83 14.12 12.35
CA PRO A 132 26.67 12.72 11.97
C PRO A 132 25.46 12.06 12.63
N THR A 133 24.83 11.10 11.96
CA THR A 133 23.70 10.31 12.50
C THR A 133 23.96 8.82 12.42
N ASP A 134 23.43 8.10 13.41
CA ASP A 134 23.58 6.65 13.49
C ASP A 134 22.77 5.91 12.40
N PRO A 135 23.25 4.73 11.95
CA PRO A 135 22.51 3.79 11.12
C PRO A 135 21.14 3.43 11.72
N SER A 136 20.16 3.14 10.86
CA SER A 136 18.83 2.66 11.29
C SER A 136 18.71 1.15 11.09
N PRO A 137 17.92 0.44 11.91
CA PRO A 137 17.69 -0.98 11.71
C PRO A 137 16.86 -1.28 10.45
N ALA A 138 16.87 -2.55 10.03
CA ALA A 138 15.86 -3.06 9.10
C ALA A 138 14.49 -3.07 9.76
N MET A 139 13.44 -3.02 8.95
CA MET A 139 12.05 -3.09 9.41
C MET A 139 11.76 -4.45 10.06
N GLY A 140 11.38 -4.40 11.34
CA GLY A 140 11.05 -5.57 12.14
C GLY A 140 9.96 -6.44 11.51
N MET A 141 10.01 -7.76 11.76
CA MET A 141 8.98 -8.67 11.26
C MET A 141 7.60 -8.32 11.82
N ASP A 142 7.53 -7.88 13.07
CA ASP A 142 6.26 -7.55 13.74
C ASP A 142 5.55 -6.38 13.05
N LEU A 143 6.29 -5.31 12.72
CA LEU A 143 5.76 -4.18 11.97
C LEU A 143 5.31 -4.60 10.56
N ARG A 144 6.12 -5.41 9.86
CA ARG A 144 5.77 -5.94 8.52
C ARG A 144 4.50 -6.80 8.56
N LEU A 145 4.38 -7.66 9.55
CA LEU A 145 3.17 -8.46 9.77
C LEU A 145 1.97 -7.57 10.09
N GLY A 146 2.15 -6.54 10.93
CA GLY A 146 1.13 -5.53 11.22
C GLY A 146 0.62 -4.81 9.97
N LEU A 147 1.52 -4.38 9.09
CA LEU A 147 1.19 -3.74 7.80
C LEU A 147 0.44 -4.70 6.86
N TRP A 148 0.82 -5.98 6.85
CA TRP A 148 0.12 -7.01 6.06
C TRP A 148 -1.30 -7.26 6.59
N VAL A 149 -1.47 -7.39 7.91
CA VAL A 149 -2.80 -7.53 8.54
C VAL A 149 -3.64 -6.30 8.26
N LEU A 150 -3.08 -5.09 8.38
CA LEU A 150 -3.76 -3.84 8.07
C LEU A 150 -4.25 -3.81 6.62
N THR A 151 -3.45 -4.34 5.69
CA THR A 151 -3.82 -4.49 4.28
C THR A 151 -5.02 -5.42 4.10
N LEU A 152 -5.03 -6.58 4.76
CA LEU A 152 -6.17 -7.50 4.73
C LEU A 152 -7.45 -6.87 5.31
N VAL A 153 -7.32 -6.14 6.41
CA VAL A 153 -8.45 -5.41 7.01
C VAL A 153 -8.96 -4.33 6.08
N ASN A 154 -8.08 -3.56 5.42
CA ASN A 154 -8.47 -2.59 4.40
C ASN A 154 -9.30 -3.26 3.30
N MET A 155 -8.83 -4.40 2.77
CA MET A 155 -9.53 -5.14 1.73
C MET A 155 -10.90 -5.60 2.20
N ALA A 156 -11.01 -6.15 3.42
CA ALA A 156 -12.29 -6.55 3.99
C ALA A 156 -13.28 -5.38 4.14
N VAL A 157 -12.82 -4.23 4.64
CA VAL A 157 -13.64 -3.01 4.76
C VAL A 157 -14.05 -2.49 3.40
N MET A 158 -13.15 -2.49 2.41
CA MET A 158 -13.46 -2.10 1.03
C MET A 158 -14.48 -3.02 0.37
N ALA A 159 -14.39 -4.33 0.62
CA ALA A 159 -15.36 -5.30 0.13
C ALA A 159 -16.74 -5.08 0.76
N ALA A 160 -16.78 -4.88 2.08
CA ALA A 160 -18.00 -4.59 2.81
C ALA A 160 -18.62 -3.27 2.34
N LEU A 161 -17.82 -2.22 2.13
CA LEU A 161 -18.29 -0.95 1.60
C LEU A 161 -18.92 -1.14 0.21
N GLN A 162 -18.25 -1.87 -0.68
CA GLN A 162 -18.81 -2.13 -2.01
C GLN A 162 -20.14 -2.87 -1.93
N LYS A 163 -20.22 -3.96 -1.15
CA LYS A 163 -21.42 -4.79 -1.10
C LYS A 163 -22.56 -4.19 -0.29
N VAL A 164 -22.27 -3.48 0.79
CA VAL A 164 -23.29 -2.93 1.69
C VAL A 164 -23.71 -1.54 1.26
N ALA A 165 -22.74 -0.67 0.95
CA ALA A 165 -23.02 0.73 0.66
C ALA A 165 -23.38 0.97 -0.81
N VAL A 166 -22.57 0.43 -1.74
CA VAL A 166 -22.68 0.75 -3.17
C VAL A 166 -23.72 -0.12 -3.88
N GLU A 167 -23.73 -1.43 -3.61
CA GLU A 167 -24.61 -2.37 -4.32
C GLU A 167 -25.82 -2.81 -3.49
N GLY A 168 -25.74 -2.75 -2.17
CA GLY A 168 -26.71 -3.38 -1.28
C GLY A 168 -27.65 -2.40 -0.58
N PRO A 169 -27.94 -2.62 0.72
CA PRO A 169 -29.07 -2.02 1.41
C PRO A 169 -29.03 -0.49 1.46
N VAL A 170 -27.85 0.13 1.54
CA VAL A 170 -27.76 1.60 1.56
C VAL A 170 -28.16 2.18 0.21
N ALA A 171 -27.66 1.61 -0.88
CA ALA A 171 -28.04 2.03 -2.23
C ALA A 171 -29.53 1.82 -2.49
N ASP A 172 -30.09 0.68 -2.04
CA ASP A 172 -31.52 0.41 -2.17
C ASP A 172 -32.38 1.36 -1.34
N TRP A 173 -31.93 1.71 -0.13
CA TRP A 173 -32.59 2.72 0.69
C TRP A 173 -32.57 4.09 0.00
N ILE A 174 -31.41 4.53 -0.51
CA ILE A 174 -31.29 5.81 -1.24
C ILE A 174 -32.22 5.84 -2.46
N ARG A 175 -32.27 4.75 -3.25
CA ARG A 175 -33.15 4.65 -4.44
C ARG A 175 -34.63 4.77 -4.09
N ARG A 176 -35.04 4.32 -2.90
CA ARG A 176 -36.43 4.43 -2.43
C ARG A 176 -36.77 5.84 -1.98
N VAL A 177 -35.84 6.53 -1.33
CA VAL A 177 -36.03 7.89 -0.81
C VAL A 177 -35.90 8.95 -1.92
N PHE A 178 -34.99 8.72 -2.88
CA PHE A 178 -34.69 9.63 -3.98
C PHE A 178 -34.79 8.89 -5.33
N PRO A 179 -36.00 8.61 -5.82
CA PRO A 179 -36.18 7.90 -7.09
C PRO A 179 -35.69 8.77 -8.26
N SER A 180 -34.87 8.19 -9.14
CA SER A 180 -34.41 8.88 -10.35
C SER A 180 -35.50 8.89 -11.42
N GLU A 181 -35.73 10.04 -12.06
CA GLU A 181 -36.55 10.08 -13.28
C GLU A 181 -35.85 9.29 -14.40
N ARG A 182 -36.56 8.33 -14.99
CA ARG A 182 -36.02 7.55 -16.12
C ARG A 182 -36.18 8.35 -17.41
N PRO A 183 -35.13 8.47 -18.25
CA PRO A 183 -35.28 9.05 -19.58
C PRO A 183 -36.33 8.27 -20.37
N LYS A 184 -37.31 8.98 -20.94
CA LYS A 184 -38.24 8.40 -21.91
C LYS A 184 -37.53 8.39 -23.25
N PHE A 185 -37.26 7.20 -23.79
CA PHE A 185 -36.76 7.07 -25.16
C PHE A 185 -37.98 6.93 -26.08
N GLU A 186 -38.17 7.89 -26.99
CA GLU A 186 -39.08 7.71 -28.12
C GLU A 186 -38.38 6.81 -29.13
N LEU A 187 -38.96 5.63 -29.37
CA LEU A 187 -38.51 4.63 -30.34
C LEU A 187 -39.21 4.85 -31.68
#